data_AF-A0A9Q9CSS6-F1
#
_entry.id   AF-A0A9Q9CSS6-F1
#
_cell.length_a   1.000
_cell.length_b   1.000
_cell.length_c   1.000
_cell.angle_alpha   90.00
_cell.angle_beta   90.00
_cell.angle_gamma   90.00
#
_symmetry.space_group_name_H-M   'P 1'
#
loop_
_entity.id
_entity.type
_entity.pdbx_description
1 polymer ?
#
loop_
_entity_poly.entity_id
_entity_poly.type
_entity_poly.pdbx_seq_one_letter_code
_entity_poly.pdbx_strand_id
1 'polypeptide(L)'
;MGIIMAVLLGVLSLFLLWTLWGRMAHALQMLQQCHYMNDRFTTWIAGHRLVALPVPLSVLVIAYWVLVVVSFLFPMPGSILTIGTVVIGVLGLGIIKISSGVSKESKKPLKITARVWRIIATGSILMLLIAGLGSFFLGANGLMLLSQIAGWLLTFNLFAYVVMLLANEINKPMENSIRLGFINDARRIVKESPSLDVIGVTGSYGKTSTKHALNAILSEQFNTLMTPESYNTPMGITITIRNYLKPIHSKFIAEMGAYKVGEINELCEIAYPKYGVLTSVGPQHLETFKTIDNVKQTKFELIEYLPEDGIGFINIDDENIRDYYENKFSGKCTVYTYGIEREADYRAGDIVVSEKGTTFNVTFRNGSVHQFQTKLLGRHNIYNTVASIALGNELGIPVEKMKVAVRKMKPVTHRLELRRNGNFTIIDDAFNSNPVGSKMALEVLGQMNGKRIVLTPGMVDLGTAQYELNKAFGTYMKDTCDHVILVGKKQTEPIQEGLKEVGFPEERVTVAENLTEAFKVMYEVVEPGAFVLIENDLPELFAE
;
A
#
# COMPACT_ATOMS: atom_id res chain seq x y z
N MET A 1 -38.57 41.93 23.55
CA MET A 1 -37.15 41.52 23.73
C MET A 1 -36.96 39.99 23.67
N GLY A 2 -37.76 39.18 24.36
CA GLY A 2 -37.61 37.71 24.35
C GLY A 2 -37.72 37.01 22.98
N ILE A 3 -38.65 37.44 22.11
CA ILE A 3 -38.82 36.86 20.76
C ILE A 3 -37.58 37.12 19.88
N ILE A 4 -37.05 38.35 19.91
CA ILE A 4 -35.86 38.74 19.13
C ILE A 4 -34.65 37.89 19.56
N MET A 5 -34.46 37.70 20.87
CA MET A 5 -33.36 36.88 21.39
C MET A 5 -33.51 35.40 21.02
N ALA A 6 -34.73 34.87 21.01
CA ALA A 6 -34.98 33.50 20.57
C ALA A 6 -34.63 33.31 19.09
N VAL A 7 -34.99 34.27 18.23
CA VAL A 7 -34.64 34.25 16.80
C VAL A 7 -33.12 34.31 16.61
N LEU A 8 -32.42 35.21 17.30
CA LEU A 8 -30.97 35.33 17.23
C LEU A 8 -30.25 34.04 17.63
N LEU A 9 -30.68 33.41 18.73
CA LEU A 9 -30.13 32.14 19.17
C LEU A 9 -30.41 31.02 18.17
N GLY A 10 -31.63 30.95 17.62
CA GLY A 10 -31.97 29.97 16.58
C GLY A 10 -31.09 30.10 15.33
N VAL A 11 -30.88 31.33 14.84
CA VAL A 11 -30.00 31.60 13.69
C VAL A 11 -28.55 31.21 14.02
N LEU A 12 -28.05 31.61 15.19
CA LEU A 12 -26.71 31.23 15.65
C LEU A 12 -26.54 29.71 15.73
N SER A 13 -27.51 28.99 16.28
CA SER A 13 -27.49 27.53 16.36
C SER A 13 -27.44 26.88 14.97
N LEU A 14 -28.17 27.41 13.98
CA LEU A 14 -28.11 26.92 12.59
C LEU A 14 -26.70 27.09 12.00
N PHE A 15 -26.06 28.24 12.22
CA PHE A 15 -24.68 28.45 11.76
C PHE A 15 -23.68 27.54 12.48
N LEU A 16 -23.79 27.39 13.80
CA LEU A 16 -22.92 26.48 14.57
C LEU A 16 -23.11 25.01 14.16
N LEU A 17 -24.34 24.61 13.82
CA LEU A 17 -24.64 23.29 13.30
C LEU A 17 -24.02 23.08 11.92
N TRP A 18 -24.10 24.08 11.04
CA TRP A 18 -23.46 24.03 9.72
C TRP A 18 -21.92 23.93 9.82
N THR A 19 -21.29 24.72 10.69
CA THR A 19 -19.84 24.61 10.91
C THR A 19 -19.45 23.30 11.58
N LEU A 20 -20.29 22.77 12.49
CA LEU A 20 -20.09 21.46 13.11
C LEU A 20 -20.05 20.36 12.04
N TRP A 21 -21.01 20.38 11.11
CA TRP A 21 -21.01 19.45 9.97
C TRP A 21 -19.72 19.54 9.16
N GLY A 22 -19.27 20.76 8.83
CA GLY A 22 -18.02 20.98 8.12
C GLY A 22 -16.79 20.41 8.86
N ARG A 23 -16.69 20.63 10.18
CA ARG A 23 -15.59 20.09 11.00
C ARG A 23 -15.66 18.57 11.11
N MET A 24 -16.85 17.98 11.28
CA MET A 24 -17.03 16.53 11.29
C MET A 24 -16.65 15.90 9.94
N ALA A 25 -17.07 16.51 8.83
CA ALA A 25 -16.73 16.03 7.49
C ALA A 25 -15.21 16.06 7.25
N HIS A 26 -14.53 17.14 7.67
CA HIS A 26 -13.07 17.22 7.59
C HIS A 26 -12.39 16.20 8.52
N ALA A 27 -12.87 16.02 9.76
CA ALA A 27 -12.35 15.02 10.67
C ALA A 27 -12.49 13.60 10.09
N LEU A 28 -13.64 13.28 9.49
CA LEU A 28 -13.88 12.02 8.79
C LEU A 28 -12.98 11.84 7.56
N GLN A 29 -12.74 12.92 6.83
CA GLN A 29 -11.84 12.91 5.68
C GLN A 29 -10.41 12.55 6.11
N MET A 30 -9.92 13.16 7.19
CA MET A 30 -8.61 12.86 7.76
C MET A 30 -8.57 11.44 8.35
N LEU A 31 -9.60 11.03 9.08
CA LEU A 31 -9.70 9.67 9.60
C LEU A 31 -9.68 8.62 8.47
N GLN A 32 -10.34 8.90 7.34
CA GLN A 32 -10.31 8.04 6.16
C GLN A 32 -8.91 7.98 5.53
N GLN A 33 -8.18 9.10 5.46
CA GLN A 33 -6.79 9.13 5.00
C GLN A 33 -5.84 8.40 5.95
N CYS A 34 -6.13 8.40 7.24
CA CYS A 34 -5.47 7.56 8.24
C CYS A 34 -5.91 6.08 8.20
N HIS A 35 -6.60 5.63 7.15
CA HIS A 35 -7.14 4.27 7.00
C HIS A 35 -8.04 3.83 8.16
N TYR A 36 -8.69 4.78 8.83
CA TYR A 36 -9.46 4.59 10.05
C TYR A 36 -8.68 3.94 11.22
N MET A 37 -7.35 4.05 11.19
CA MET A 37 -6.49 3.65 12.30
C MET A 37 -6.41 4.81 13.30
N ASN A 38 -6.90 4.57 14.51
CA ASN A 38 -6.96 5.63 15.50
C ASN A 38 -5.58 6.11 15.96
N ASP A 39 -4.56 5.24 16.00
CA ASP A 39 -3.19 5.65 16.35
C ASP A 39 -2.61 6.64 15.33
N ARG A 40 -2.84 6.42 14.04
CA ARG A 40 -2.42 7.36 12.99
C ARG A 40 -3.19 8.67 13.08
N PHE A 41 -4.49 8.58 13.38
CA PHE A 41 -5.35 9.74 13.50
C PHE A 41 -5.03 10.59 14.74
N THR A 42 -4.67 9.98 15.87
CA THR A 42 -4.22 10.70 17.06
C THR A 42 -2.89 11.40 16.82
N THR A 43 -1.93 10.74 16.15
CA THR A 43 -0.68 11.39 15.73
C THR A 43 -0.95 12.57 14.81
N TRP A 44 -1.87 12.44 13.84
CA TRP A 44 -2.26 13.54 12.96
C TRP A 44 -2.89 14.71 13.73
N ILE A 45 -3.83 14.44 14.66
CA ILE A 45 -4.43 15.46 15.53
C ILE A 45 -3.36 16.18 16.36
N ALA A 46 -2.37 15.43 16.89
CA ALA A 46 -1.29 15.99 17.69
C ALA A 46 -0.38 16.92 16.88
N GLY A 47 -0.13 16.63 15.60
CA GLY A 47 0.58 17.52 14.67
C GLY A 47 -0.23 18.73 14.22
N HIS A 48 -1.57 18.63 14.19
CA HIS A 48 -2.48 19.64 13.63
C HIS A 48 -3.39 20.27 14.68
N ARG A 49 -2.88 20.52 15.90
CA ARG A 49 -3.68 21.04 17.03
C ARG A 49 -4.38 22.35 16.72
N LEU A 50 -3.77 23.24 15.93
CA LEU A 50 -4.39 24.52 15.54
C LEU A 50 -5.68 24.35 14.73
N VAL A 51 -5.79 23.24 13.99
CA VAL A 51 -6.98 22.89 13.23
C VAL A 51 -7.93 22.06 14.09
N ALA A 52 -7.42 21.01 14.76
CA ALA A 52 -8.24 20.04 15.48
C ALA A 52 -8.83 20.57 16.79
N LEU A 53 -8.03 21.29 17.58
CA LEU A 53 -8.36 21.82 18.92
C LEU A 53 -7.80 23.25 19.09
N PRO A 54 -8.41 24.27 18.44
CA PRO A 54 -7.92 25.64 18.50
C PRO A 54 -8.00 26.20 19.93
N VAL A 55 -6.88 26.65 20.50
CA VAL A 55 -6.82 27.22 21.86
C VAL A 55 -7.79 28.39 22.07
N PRO A 56 -7.97 29.34 21.12
CA PRO A 56 -8.96 30.41 21.29
C PRO A 56 -10.39 29.87 21.43
N LEU A 57 -10.73 28.78 20.73
CA LEU A 57 -12.05 28.16 20.80
C LEU A 57 -12.25 27.44 22.14
N SER A 58 -11.22 26.82 22.71
CA SER A 58 -11.33 26.18 24.04
C SER A 58 -11.57 27.20 25.15
N VAL A 59 -10.92 28.36 25.10
CA VAL A 59 -11.17 29.47 26.03
C VAL A 59 -12.62 29.94 25.95
N LEU A 60 -13.18 30.10 24.75
CA LEU A 60 -14.58 30.50 24.58
C LEU A 60 -15.58 29.46 25.09
N VAL A 61 -15.33 28.17 24.85
CA VAL A 61 -16.18 27.09 25.37
C VAL A 61 -16.14 27.06 26.90
N ILE A 62 -14.96 27.21 27.52
CA ILE A 62 -14.83 27.30 28.98
C ILE A 62 -15.58 28.52 29.50
N ALA A 63 -15.37 29.69 28.90
CA ALA A 63 -16.06 30.93 29.30
C ALA A 63 -17.58 30.80 29.22
N TYR A 64 -18.09 30.14 28.17
CA TYR A 64 -19.52 29.85 28.03
C TYR A 64 -20.05 28.97 29.16
N TRP A 65 -19.39 27.85 29.47
CA TRP A 65 -19.87 26.95 30.52
C TRP A 65 -19.74 27.56 31.92
N VAL A 66 -18.71 28.38 32.17
CA VAL A 66 -18.61 29.19 33.39
C VAL A 66 -19.79 30.16 33.49
N LEU A 67 -20.15 30.85 32.41
CA LEU A 67 -21.30 31.74 32.38
C LEU A 67 -22.62 31.00 32.69
N VAL A 68 -22.80 29.79 32.14
CA VAL A 68 -23.97 28.94 32.44
C VAL A 68 -24.02 28.58 33.92
N VAL A 69 -22.91 28.11 34.50
CA VAL A 69 -22.85 27.72 35.92
C VAL A 69 -23.09 28.94 36.83
N VAL A 70 -22.47 30.08 36.55
CA VAL A 70 -22.67 31.32 37.31
C VAL A 70 -24.14 31.78 37.25
N SER A 71 -24.78 31.67 36.09
CA SER A 71 -26.20 32.02 35.93
C SER A 71 -27.15 31.12 36.73
N PHE A 72 -26.71 29.92 37.08
CA PHE A 72 -27.46 29.00 37.94
C PHE A 72 -27.21 29.27 39.43
N LEU A 73 -25.96 29.58 39.81
CA LEU A 73 -25.57 29.84 41.19
C LEU A 73 -26.05 31.20 41.71
N PHE A 74 -26.18 32.19 40.83
CA PHE A 74 -26.59 33.55 41.16
C PHE A 74 -27.80 33.96 40.33
N PRO A 75 -28.88 34.50 40.93
CA PRO A 75 -30.07 34.95 40.21
C PRO A 75 -29.72 36.14 39.32
N MET A 76 -29.43 35.86 38.06
CA MET A 76 -29.09 36.84 37.03
C MET A 76 -30.28 37.00 36.06
N PRO A 77 -30.52 38.19 35.50
CA PRO A 77 -31.46 38.35 34.40
C PRO A 77 -31.11 37.41 33.24
N GLY A 78 -32.06 36.59 32.76
CA GLY A 78 -31.84 35.67 31.64
C GLY A 78 -31.39 36.34 30.34
N SER A 79 -31.55 37.66 30.23
CA SER A 79 -30.97 38.48 29.16
C SER A 79 -29.44 38.47 29.15
N ILE A 80 -28.77 38.34 30.30
CA ILE A 80 -27.31 38.33 30.37
C ILE A 80 -26.73 37.03 29.79
N LEU A 81 -27.31 35.89 30.16
CA LEU A 81 -26.91 34.58 29.62
C LEU A 81 -27.12 34.52 28.10
N THR A 82 -28.27 35.00 27.63
CA THR A 82 -28.60 34.99 26.19
C THR A 82 -27.68 35.91 25.38
N ILE A 83 -27.43 37.14 25.83
CA ILE A 83 -26.48 38.06 25.18
C ILE A 83 -25.06 37.48 25.18
N GLY A 84 -24.60 36.95 26.32
CA GLY A 84 -23.29 36.32 26.42
C GLY A 84 -23.14 35.12 25.47
N THR A 85 -24.19 34.30 25.34
CA THR A 85 -24.22 33.17 24.39
C THR A 85 -24.08 33.64 22.95
N VAL A 86 -24.79 34.70 22.57
CA VAL A 86 -24.72 35.26 21.20
C VAL A 86 -23.32 35.78 20.90
N VAL A 87 -22.73 36.56 21.80
CA VAL A 87 -21.38 37.13 21.63
C VAL A 87 -20.33 36.01 21.53
N ILE A 88 -20.34 35.06 22.47
CA ILE A 88 -19.40 33.94 22.48
C ILE A 88 -19.57 33.08 21.23
N GLY A 89 -20.81 32.79 20.83
CA GLY A 89 -21.08 31.99 19.63
C GLY A 89 -20.60 32.64 18.34
N VAL A 90 -20.80 33.96 18.17
CA VAL A 90 -20.32 34.71 16.99
C VAL A 90 -18.79 34.74 16.94
N LEU A 91 -18.13 34.98 18.07
CA LEU A 91 -16.66 34.90 18.15
C LEU A 91 -16.16 33.47 17.84
N GLY A 92 -16.87 32.47 18.35
CA GLY A 92 -16.63 31.06 18.05
C GLY A 92 -16.68 30.75 16.57
N LEU A 93 -17.73 31.20 15.86
CA LEU A 93 -17.84 31.06 14.40
C LEU A 93 -16.66 31.68 13.65
N GLY A 94 -16.20 32.85 14.09
CA GLY A 94 -15.02 33.51 13.53
C GLY A 94 -13.75 32.66 13.68
N ILE A 95 -13.50 32.16 14.88
CA ILE A 95 -12.34 31.29 15.16
C ILE A 95 -12.42 29.97 14.38
N ILE A 96 -13.61 29.36 14.30
CA ILE A 96 -13.82 28.12 13.53
C ILE A 96 -13.44 28.36 12.07
N LYS A 97 -13.95 29.45 11.46
CA LYS A 97 -13.64 29.80 10.07
C LYS A 97 -12.15 30.01 9.83
N ILE A 98 -11.46 30.70 10.74
CA ILE A 98 -10.00 30.90 10.67
C ILE A 98 -9.27 29.55 10.75
N SER A 99 -9.60 28.72 11.74
CA SER A 99 -8.95 27.41 11.94
C SER A 99 -9.14 26.46 10.74
N SER A 100 -10.31 26.51 10.10
CA SER A 100 -10.60 25.72 8.90
C SER A 100 -9.87 26.23 7.65
N GLY A 101 -9.50 27.51 7.59
CA GLY A 101 -8.73 28.08 6.49
C GLY A 101 -7.24 27.73 6.49
N VAL A 102 -6.73 27.17 7.59
CA VAL A 102 -5.32 26.80 7.76
C VAL A 102 -5.00 25.44 7.11
N SER A 103 -5.97 24.53 6.94
CA SER A 103 -5.71 23.23 6.29
C SER A 103 -5.82 23.31 4.76
N LYS A 104 -4.68 23.25 4.07
CA LYS A 104 -4.60 23.10 2.60
C LYS A 104 -4.20 21.69 2.15
N GLU A 105 -4.10 20.72 3.05
CA GLU A 105 -3.30 19.51 2.82
C GLU A 105 -4.08 18.26 2.33
N SER A 106 -5.39 18.33 2.10
CA SER A 106 -6.11 17.11 1.71
C SER A 106 -5.99 16.84 0.20
N LYS A 107 -5.15 15.88 -0.20
CA LYS A 107 -5.01 15.47 -1.61
C LYS A 107 -6.25 14.73 -2.18
N LYS A 108 -7.13 14.18 -1.31
CA LYS A 108 -8.32 13.41 -1.73
C LYS A 108 -9.60 13.81 -0.97
N PRO A 109 -10.74 14.00 -1.65
CA PRO A 109 -12.02 14.35 -1.01
C PRO A 109 -12.59 13.19 -0.16
N LEU A 110 -13.46 13.52 0.80
CA LEU A 110 -14.19 12.52 1.59
C LEU A 110 -15.06 11.65 0.67
N LYS A 111 -14.88 10.33 0.73
CA LYS A 111 -15.76 9.38 0.03
C LYS A 111 -16.85 8.90 0.99
N ILE A 112 -18.09 9.21 0.66
CA ILE A 112 -19.24 8.76 1.46
C ILE A 112 -19.41 7.24 1.28
N THR A 113 -19.33 6.51 2.39
CA THR A 113 -19.48 5.06 2.46
C THR A 113 -20.44 4.68 3.60
N ALA A 114 -20.90 3.44 3.63
CA ALA A 114 -21.73 2.94 4.74
C ALA A 114 -21.01 3.07 6.11
N ARG A 115 -19.68 2.88 6.15
CA ARG A 115 -18.86 3.09 7.36
C ARG A 115 -18.90 4.54 7.83
N VAL A 116 -18.77 5.49 6.91
CA VAL A 116 -18.85 6.93 7.22
C VAL A 116 -20.21 7.27 7.83
N TRP A 117 -21.31 6.78 7.26
CA TRP A 117 -22.64 6.97 7.83
C TRP A 117 -22.79 6.40 9.24
N ARG A 118 -22.22 5.21 9.51
CA ARG A 118 -22.22 4.64 10.87
C ARG A 118 -21.42 5.48 11.86
N ILE A 119 -20.26 6.01 11.47
CA ILE A 119 -19.48 6.90 12.35
C ILE A 119 -20.24 8.19 12.62
N ILE A 120 -20.87 8.79 11.60
CA ILE A 120 -21.72 9.99 11.76
C ILE A 120 -22.89 9.69 12.71
N ALA A 121 -23.58 8.56 12.53
CA ALA A 121 -24.71 8.16 13.36
C ALA A 121 -24.29 7.96 14.82
N THR A 122 -23.24 7.17 15.08
CA THR A 122 -22.71 6.93 16.43
C THR A 122 -22.22 8.22 17.08
N GLY A 123 -21.49 9.06 16.34
CA GLY A 123 -21.05 10.37 16.82
C GLY A 123 -22.21 11.30 17.16
N SER A 124 -23.26 11.33 16.33
CA SER A 124 -24.46 12.14 16.57
C SER A 124 -25.22 11.66 17.81
N ILE A 125 -25.37 10.35 18.00
CA ILE A 125 -25.97 9.77 19.20
C ILE A 125 -25.14 10.14 20.45
N LEU A 126 -23.82 10.02 20.38
CA LEU A 126 -22.93 10.38 21.49
C LEU A 126 -23.05 11.87 21.85
N MET A 127 -23.09 12.76 20.86
CA MET A 127 -23.32 14.19 21.08
C MET A 127 -24.69 14.46 21.70
N LEU A 128 -25.76 13.84 21.20
CA LEU A 128 -27.10 14.00 21.76
C LEU A 128 -27.21 13.49 23.19
N LEU A 129 -26.56 12.37 23.52
CA LEU A 129 -26.54 11.83 24.89
C LEU A 129 -25.78 12.76 25.84
N ILE A 130 -24.61 13.26 25.44
CA ILE A 130 -23.81 14.20 26.24
C ILE A 130 -24.59 15.50 26.47
N ALA A 131 -25.15 16.07 25.40
CA ALA A 131 -25.93 17.31 25.49
C ALA A 131 -27.21 17.12 26.31
N GLY A 132 -27.91 16.00 26.13
CA GLY A 132 -29.13 15.66 26.86
C GLY A 132 -28.87 15.48 28.35
N LEU A 133 -27.86 14.67 28.72
CA LEU A 133 -27.47 14.46 30.12
C LEU A 133 -27.02 15.76 30.77
N GLY A 134 -26.14 16.52 30.12
CA GLY A 134 -25.66 17.79 30.68
C GLY A 134 -26.76 18.83 30.84
N SER A 135 -27.67 18.95 29.87
CA SER A 135 -28.82 19.87 29.96
C SER A 135 -29.85 19.43 31.00
N PHE A 136 -30.04 18.12 31.20
CA PHE A 136 -30.92 17.57 32.23
C PHE A 136 -30.48 17.98 33.64
N PHE A 137 -29.18 17.88 33.95
CA PHE A 137 -28.65 18.28 35.26
C PHE A 137 -28.69 19.79 35.50
N LEU A 138 -28.56 20.60 34.45
CA LEU A 138 -28.57 22.06 34.57
C LEU A 138 -29.98 22.65 34.70
N GLY A 139 -31.01 21.91 34.27
CA GLY A 139 -32.37 22.42 34.13
C GLY A 139 -32.47 23.45 33.01
N ALA A 140 -33.50 23.38 32.16
CA ALA A 140 -33.59 24.31 31.03
C ALA A 140 -35.03 24.55 30.59
N ASN A 141 -35.49 25.80 30.69
CA ASN A 141 -36.79 26.23 30.21
C ASN A 141 -36.65 27.44 29.26
N GLY A 142 -37.45 27.48 28.19
CA GLY A 142 -37.54 28.63 27.29
C GLY A 142 -36.20 29.06 26.67
N LEU A 143 -35.85 30.34 26.83
CA LEU A 143 -34.62 30.93 26.28
C LEU A 143 -33.33 30.28 26.79
N MET A 144 -33.33 29.72 28.01
CA MET A 144 -32.16 29.07 28.58
C MET A 144 -31.82 27.78 27.85
N LEU A 145 -32.82 27.04 27.39
CA LEU A 145 -32.64 25.85 26.56
C LEU A 145 -32.01 26.20 25.21
N LEU A 146 -32.47 27.27 24.55
CA LEU A 146 -31.88 27.74 23.29
C LEU A 146 -30.41 28.16 23.46
N SER A 147 -30.08 28.83 24.57
CA SER A 147 -28.69 29.14 24.89
C SER A 147 -27.86 27.86 25.07
N GLN A 148 -28.35 26.90 25.86
CA GLN A 148 -27.67 25.61 26.06
C GLN A 148 -27.46 24.84 24.76
N ILE A 149 -28.43 24.85 23.83
CA ILE A 149 -28.26 24.25 22.50
C ILE A 149 -27.11 24.90 21.74
N ALA A 150 -27.04 26.24 21.68
CA ALA A 150 -25.92 26.95 21.06
C ALA A 150 -24.58 26.63 21.74
N GLY A 151 -24.57 26.55 23.07
CA GLY A 151 -23.41 26.15 23.88
C GLY A 151 -22.89 24.74 23.57
N TRP A 152 -23.79 23.76 23.48
CA TRP A 152 -23.45 22.39 23.11
C TRP A 152 -22.93 22.32 21.69
N LEU A 153 -23.56 23.01 20.73
CA LEU A 153 -23.07 23.07 19.35
C LEU A 153 -21.66 23.68 19.26
N LEU A 154 -21.38 24.74 20.03
CA LEU A 154 -20.04 25.32 20.11
C LEU A 154 -19.02 24.34 20.74
N THR A 155 -19.44 23.63 21.79
CA THR A 155 -18.62 22.59 22.45
C THR A 155 -18.30 21.44 21.48
N PHE A 156 -19.28 20.97 20.72
CA PHE A 156 -19.05 19.93 19.72
C PHE A 156 -18.22 20.41 18.53
N ASN A 157 -18.26 21.69 18.18
CA ASN A 157 -17.31 22.24 17.20
C ASN A 157 -15.86 22.08 17.70
N LEU A 158 -15.60 22.36 18.98
CA LEU A 158 -14.27 22.16 19.59
C LEU A 158 -13.86 20.68 19.57
N PHE A 159 -14.78 19.78 19.95
CA PHE A 159 -14.48 18.36 20.12
C PHE A 159 -14.79 17.48 18.91
N ALA A 160 -15.11 18.04 17.73
CA ALA A 160 -15.55 17.29 16.56
C ALA A 160 -14.60 16.13 16.17
N TYR A 161 -13.29 16.36 16.20
CA TYR A 161 -12.27 15.35 15.87
C TYR A 161 -12.23 14.23 16.91
N VAL A 162 -12.35 14.59 18.20
CA VAL A 162 -12.39 13.63 19.30
C VAL A 162 -13.68 12.79 19.23
N VAL A 163 -14.82 13.40 18.93
CA VAL A 163 -16.10 12.68 18.76
C VAL A 163 -16.01 11.69 17.60
N MET A 164 -15.42 12.04 16.46
CA MET A 164 -15.22 11.11 15.34
C MET A 164 -14.27 9.97 15.69
N LEU A 165 -13.20 10.25 16.46
CA LEU A 165 -12.29 9.22 16.97
C LEU A 165 -13.02 8.23 17.88
N LEU A 166 -13.79 8.72 18.84
CA LEU A 166 -14.57 7.90 19.78
C LEU A 166 -15.66 7.11 19.06
N ALA A 167 -16.35 7.72 18.10
CA ALA A 167 -17.36 7.03 17.29
C ALA A 167 -16.73 5.89 16.46
N ASN A 168 -15.51 6.08 15.94
CA ASN A 168 -14.79 5.00 15.26
C ASN A 168 -14.37 3.88 16.23
N GLU A 169 -13.94 4.19 17.46
CA GLU A 169 -13.68 3.19 18.51
C GLU A 169 -14.92 2.36 18.84
N ILE A 170 -16.04 3.03 19.13
CA ILE A 170 -17.30 2.39 19.50
C ILE A 170 -17.81 1.47 18.38
N ASN A 171 -17.60 1.88 17.12
CA ASN A 171 -18.04 1.08 15.97
C ASN A 171 -17.11 -0.10 15.65
N LYS A 172 -15.90 -0.21 16.24
CA LYS A 172 -14.94 -1.28 15.92
C LYS A 172 -15.53 -2.70 16.00
N PRO A 173 -16.30 -3.09 17.03
CA PRO A 173 -16.86 -4.45 17.11
C PRO A 173 -17.81 -4.75 15.95
N MET A 174 -18.65 -3.78 15.57
CA MET A 174 -19.57 -3.90 14.44
C MET A 174 -18.81 -3.96 13.12
N GLU A 175 -17.79 -3.10 12.91
CA GLU A 175 -16.96 -3.14 11.71
C GLU A 175 -16.21 -4.47 11.57
N ASN A 176 -15.71 -5.02 12.68
CA ASN A 176 -15.06 -6.32 12.71
C ASN A 176 -16.04 -7.45 12.38
N SER A 177 -17.26 -7.39 12.90
CA SER A 177 -18.32 -8.36 12.57
C SER A 177 -18.68 -8.32 11.09
N ILE A 178 -18.86 -7.12 10.51
CA ILE A 178 -19.11 -6.94 9.08
C ILE A 178 -17.95 -7.49 8.24
N ARG A 179 -16.71 -7.17 8.63
CA ARG A 179 -15.48 -7.67 7.98
C ARG A 179 -15.43 -9.19 7.97
N LEU A 180 -15.67 -9.81 9.13
CA LEU A 180 -15.70 -11.27 9.28
C LEU A 180 -16.84 -11.89 8.47
N GLY A 181 -18.00 -11.23 8.38
CA GLY A 181 -19.10 -11.66 7.52
C GLY A 181 -18.67 -11.78 6.06
N PHE A 182 -17.96 -10.78 5.53
CA PHE A 182 -17.42 -10.83 4.17
C PHE A 182 -16.36 -11.91 3.99
N ILE A 183 -15.44 -12.08 4.95
CA ILE A 183 -14.42 -13.12 4.91
C ILE A 183 -15.06 -14.52 4.92
N ASN A 184 -16.06 -14.74 5.78
CA ASN A 184 -16.77 -16.02 5.86
C ASN A 184 -17.57 -16.32 4.59
N ASP A 185 -18.16 -15.30 3.97
CA ASP A 185 -18.81 -15.43 2.66
C ASP A 185 -17.80 -15.83 1.57
N ALA A 186 -16.62 -15.21 1.53
CA ALA A 186 -15.55 -15.59 0.60
C ALA A 186 -15.07 -17.03 0.83
N ARG A 187 -14.84 -17.43 2.09
CA ARG A 187 -14.48 -18.81 2.46
C ARG A 187 -15.52 -19.81 1.98
N ARG A 188 -16.80 -19.49 2.16
CA ARG A 188 -17.92 -20.32 1.68
C ARG A 188 -17.89 -20.47 0.17
N ILE A 189 -17.78 -19.37 -0.58
CA ILE A 189 -17.73 -19.38 -2.05
C ILE A 189 -16.61 -20.30 -2.55
N VAL A 190 -15.41 -20.22 -1.96
CA VAL A 190 -14.28 -21.09 -2.34
C VAL A 190 -14.58 -22.55 -2.04
N LYS A 191 -15.05 -22.87 -0.82
CA LYS A 191 -15.37 -24.26 -0.42
C LYS A 191 -16.49 -24.89 -1.24
N GLU A 192 -17.46 -24.09 -1.68
CA GLU A 192 -18.58 -24.54 -2.51
C GLU A 192 -18.22 -24.63 -4.00
N SER A 193 -16.96 -24.35 -4.38
CA SER A 193 -16.46 -24.43 -5.76
C SER A 193 -15.57 -25.67 -5.97
N PRO A 194 -16.14 -26.88 -6.17
CA PRO A 194 -15.39 -28.14 -6.16
C PRO A 194 -14.37 -28.30 -7.30
N SER A 195 -14.53 -27.56 -8.41
CA SER A 195 -13.63 -27.58 -9.57
C SER A 195 -12.54 -26.49 -9.52
N LEU A 196 -12.52 -25.67 -8.47
CA LEU A 196 -11.60 -24.57 -8.33
C LEU A 196 -10.34 -25.00 -7.60
N ASP A 197 -9.20 -24.97 -8.29
CA ASP A 197 -7.91 -25.02 -7.59
C ASP A 197 -7.39 -23.60 -7.36
N VAL A 198 -6.94 -23.33 -6.14
CA VAL A 198 -6.37 -22.05 -5.75
C VAL A 198 -4.85 -22.13 -5.71
N ILE A 199 -4.19 -21.15 -6.31
CA ILE A 199 -2.74 -20.98 -6.39
C ILE A 199 -2.36 -19.77 -5.54
N GLY A 200 -1.72 -19.98 -4.40
CA GLY A 200 -1.12 -18.91 -3.61
C GLY A 200 0.24 -18.52 -4.17
N VAL A 201 0.54 -17.22 -4.21
CA VAL A 201 1.86 -16.70 -4.62
C VAL A 201 2.36 -15.74 -3.55
N THR A 202 3.51 -16.06 -2.95
CA THR A 202 4.13 -15.22 -1.91
C THR A 202 5.63 -15.04 -2.13
N GLY A 203 6.22 -14.16 -1.33
CA GLY A 203 7.64 -13.81 -1.33
C GLY A 203 7.86 -12.34 -0.98
N SER A 204 9.11 -11.94 -0.77
CA SER A 204 9.47 -10.54 -0.59
C SER A 204 9.31 -9.77 -1.91
N TYR A 205 9.79 -10.35 -3.01
CA TYR A 205 9.76 -9.73 -4.35
C TYR A 205 9.12 -10.67 -5.38
N GLY A 206 8.93 -10.26 -6.64
CA GLY A 206 8.46 -11.16 -7.71
C GLY A 206 6.96 -11.54 -7.71
N LYS A 207 6.25 -11.48 -6.58
CA LYS A 207 4.82 -11.88 -6.42
C LYS A 207 3.90 -11.52 -7.59
N THR A 208 3.77 -10.22 -7.90
CA THR A 208 2.86 -9.73 -8.94
C THR A 208 3.30 -10.23 -10.34
N SER A 209 4.60 -10.20 -10.64
CA SER A 209 5.14 -10.68 -11.91
C SER A 209 4.88 -12.19 -12.10
N THR A 210 5.07 -12.98 -11.05
CA THR A 210 4.75 -14.42 -11.05
C THR A 210 3.26 -14.68 -11.20
N LYS A 211 2.39 -13.91 -10.52
CA LYS A 211 0.94 -13.98 -10.73
C LYS A 211 0.56 -13.76 -12.19
N HIS A 212 1.15 -12.74 -12.85
CA HIS A 212 0.87 -12.46 -14.27
C HIS A 212 1.40 -13.56 -15.19
N ALA A 213 2.60 -14.09 -14.92
CA ALA A 213 3.18 -15.21 -15.67
C ALA A 213 2.34 -16.48 -15.54
N LEU A 214 1.91 -16.82 -14.31
CA LEU A 214 0.96 -17.90 -14.04
C LEU A 214 -0.35 -17.69 -14.81
N ASN A 215 -0.93 -16.50 -14.73
CA ASN A 215 -2.18 -16.23 -15.43
C ASN A 215 -2.03 -16.41 -16.95
N ALA A 216 -0.92 -15.93 -17.53
CA ALA A 216 -0.67 -16.08 -18.96
C ALA A 216 -0.55 -17.54 -19.40
N ILE A 217 0.15 -18.38 -18.62
CA ILE A 217 0.30 -19.81 -18.94
C ILE A 217 -0.99 -20.58 -18.69
N LEU A 218 -1.59 -20.43 -17.51
CA LEU A 218 -2.76 -21.20 -17.10
C LEU A 218 -3.99 -20.87 -17.97
N SER A 219 -4.11 -19.64 -18.47
CA SER A 219 -5.22 -19.23 -19.34
C SER A 219 -5.26 -19.94 -20.71
N GLU A 220 -4.17 -20.58 -21.15
CA GLU A 220 -4.15 -21.32 -22.43
C GLU A 220 -4.94 -22.64 -22.37
N GLN A 221 -5.36 -23.06 -21.17
CA GLN A 221 -6.09 -24.31 -20.96
C GLN A 221 -7.24 -24.18 -19.95
N PHE A 222 -7.13 -23.27 -18.98
CA PHE A 222 -8.07 -23.13 -17.89
C PHE A 222 -8.72 -21.75 -17.89
N ASN A 223 -9.93 -21.66 -17.35
CA ASN A 223 -10.53 -20.37 -17.04
C ASN A 223 -9.94 -19.87 -15.72
N THR A 224 -9.10 -18.86 -15.80
CA THR A 224 -8.37 -18.33 -14.64
C THR A 224 -9.02 -17.06 -14.11
N LEU A 225 -8.92 -16.87 -12.79
CA LEU A 225 -9.04 -15.59 -12.13
C LEU A 225 -7.71 -15.29 -11.44
N MET A 226 -7.26 -14.05 -11.48
CA MET A 226 -6.15 -13.60 -10.64
C MET A 226 -6.58 -12.36 -9.84
N THR A 227 -5.97 -12.17 -8.67
CA THR A 227 -6.14 -10.93 -7.89
C THR A 227 -5.79 -9.69 -8.72
N PRO A 228 -6.68 -8.68 -8.80
CA PRO A 228 -6.40 -7.45 -9.54
C PRO A 228 -5.33 -6.63 -8.82
N GLU A 229 -4.51 -5.91 -9.59
CA GLU A 229 -3.46 -5.01 -9.08
C GLU A 229 -2.61 -5.65 -7.98
N SER A 230 -2.51 -5.06 -6.80
CA SER A 230 -1.81 -5.61 -5.63
C SER A 230 -2.80 -5.96 -4.50
N TYR A 231 -3.92 -6.59 -4.85
CA TYR A 231 -4.90 -7.07 -3.86
C TYR A 231 -4.38 -8.32 -3.15
N ASN A 232 -3.50 -8.10 -2.17
CA ASN A 232 -2.73 -9.14 -1.49
C ASN A 232 -2.94 -9.18 0.04
N THR A 233 -3.97 -8.48 0.53
CA THR A 233 -4.42 -8.45 1.93
C THR A 233 -5.68 -9.30 2.14
N PRO A 234 -6.08 -9.62 3.39
CA PRO A 234 -7.28 -10.42 3.65
C PRO A 234 -8.54 -9.87 2.97
N MET A 235 -8.72 -8.55 3.03
CA MET A 235 -9.83 -7.90 2.36
C MET A 235 -9.65 -7.81 0.84
N GLY A 236 -8.43 -7.67 0.33
CA GLY A 236 -8.16 -7.69 -1.12
C GLY A 236 -8.55 -9.03 -1.75
N ILE A 237 -8.16 -10.14 -1.12
CA ILE A 237 -8.54 -11.50 -1.56
C ILE A 237 -10.05 -11.72 -1.39
N THR A 238 -10.63 -11.29 -0.26
CA THR A 238 -12.09 -11.36 -0.03
C THR A 238 -12.89 -10.63 -1.10
N ILE A 239 -12.48 -9.41 -1.47
CA ILE A 239 -13.11 -8.61 -2.53
C ILE A 239 -12.98 -9.32 -3.87
N THR A 240 -11.81 -9.91 -4.15
CA THR A 240 -11.55 -10.66 -5.39
C THR A 240 -12.51 -11.83 -5.53
N ILE A 241 -12.60 -12.66 -4.49
CA ILE A 241 -13.47 -13.83 -4.47
C ILE A 241 -14.94 -13.41 -4.64
N ARG A 242 -15.42 -12.47 -3.83
CA ARG A 242 -16.86 -12.14 -3.81
C ARG A 242 -17.36 -11.43 -5.06
N ASN A 243 -16.53 -10.60 -5.68
CA ASN A 243 -16.97 -9.76 -6.79
C ASN A 243 -16.57 -10.31 -8.17
N TYR A 244 -15.53 -11.14 -8.25
CA TYR A 244 -14.96 -11.56 -9.53
C TYR A 244 -14.93 -13.07 -9.73
N LEU A 245 -14.97 -13.89 -8.67
CA LEU A 245 -15.04 -15.34 -8.83
C LEU A 245 -16.40 -15.76 -9.37
N LYS A 246 -16.38 -16.61 -10.40
CA LYS A 246 -17.54 -17.09 -11.13
C LYS A 246 -17.42 -18.61 -11.27
N PRO A 247 -18.54 -19.35 -11.41
CA PRO A 247 -18.51 -20.81 -11.58
C PRO A 247 -17.68 -21.30 -12.78
N ILE A 248 -17.45 -20.46 -13.78
CA ILE A 248 -16.63 -20.80 -14.95
C ILE A 248 -15.14 -20.91 -14.61
N HIS A 249 -14.66 -20.23 -13.56
CA HIS A 249 -13.25 -20.25 -13.18
C HIS A 249 -12.88 -21.59 -12.56
N SER A 250 -11.84 -22.22 -13.09
CA SER A 250 -11.28 -23.48 -12.59
C SER A 250 -9.93 -23.29 -11.89
N LYS A 251 -9.34 -22.09 -11.99
CA LYS A 251 -8.07 -21.71 -11.36
C LYS A 251 -8.18 -20.31 -10.77
N PHE A 252 -7.79 -20.13 -9.52
CA PHE A 252 -7.71 -18.80 -8.89
C PHE A 252 -6.31 -18.53 -8.36
N ILE A 253 -5.66 -17.48 -8.88
CA ILE A 253 -4.31 -17.08 -8.52
C ILE A 253 -4.38 -15.92 -7.52
N ALA A 254 -4.07 -16.24 -6.26
CA ALA A 254 -4.09 -15.33 -5.14
C ALA A 254 -2.67 -14.81 -4.82
N GLU A 255 -2.43 -13.51 -5.03
CA GLU A 255 -1.23 -12.85 -4.54
C GLU A 255 -1.36 -12.68 -3.02
N MET A 256 -0.34 -13.08 -2.26
CA MET A 256 -0.37 -13.07 -0.81
C MET A 256 0.77 -12.20 -0.24
N GLY A 257 0.39 -11.12 0.43
CA GLY A 257 1.28 -10.16 1.06
C GLY A 257 1.23 -10.30 2.58
N ALA A 258 2.35 -10.00 3.24
CA ALA A 258 2.44 -10.01 4.69
C ALA A 258 3.51 -9.03 5.17
N TYR A 259 3.21 -8.41 6.31
CA TYR A 259 4.04 -7.52 7.11
C TYR A 259 4.35 -8.14 8.50
N LYS A 260 3.55 -9.12 8.94
CA LYS A 260 3.72 -9.82 10.23
C LYS A 260 3.61 -11.34 10.07
N VAL A 261 4.19 -12.05 11.02
CA VAL A 261 4.04 -13.51 11.18
C VAL A 261 2.55 -13.83 11.38
N GLY A 262 2.08 -14.89 10.71
CA GLY A 262 0.71 -15.38 10.72
C GLY A 262 -0.20 -14.78 9.65
N GLU A 263 0.22 -13.69 8.97
CA GLU A 263 -0.64 -13.04 7.97
C GLU A 263 -0.76 -13.86 6.67
N ILE A 264 0.26 -14.62 6.27
CA ILE A 264 0.12 -15.51 5.10
C ILE A 264 -0.81 -16.67 5.44
N ASN A 265 -0.71 -17.24 6.64
CA ASN A 265 -1.65 -18.25 7.12
C ASN A 265 -3.11 -17.72 7.13
N GLU A 266 -3.34 -16.48 7.59
CA GLU A 266 -4.68 -15.85 7.52
C GLU A 266 -5.22 -15.82 6.09
N LEU A 267 -4.38 -15.46 5.10
CA LEU A 267 -4.78 -15.46 3.69
C LEU A 267 -5.08 -16.87 3.17
N CYS A 268 -4.31 -17.86 3.60
CA CYS A 268 -4.52 -19.26 3.25
C CYS A 268 -5.85 -19.78 3.82
N GLU A 269 -6.22 -19.39 5.04
CA GLU A 269 -7.52 -19.73 5.63
C GLU A 269 -8.72 -19.07 4.92
N ILE A 270 -8.49 -18.08 4.07
CA ILE A 270 -9.53 -17.46 3.25
C ILE A 270 -9.61 -18.16 1.90
N ALA A 271 -8.46 -18.39 1.28
CA ALA A 271 -8.36 -18.81 -0.12
C ALA A 271 -8.23 -20.34 -0.31
N TYR A 272 -7.88 -21.10 0.72
CA TYR A 272 -7.65 -22.55 0.68
C TYR A 272 -6.77 -23.01 -0.51
N PRO A 273 -5.51 -22.52 -0.59
CA PRO A 273 -4.62 -22.85 -1.70
C PRO A 273 -4.32 -24.36 -1.75
N LYS A 274 -4.37 -24.92 -2.96
CA LYS A 274 -3.88 -26.26 -3.28
C LYS A 274 -2.45 -26.23 -3.83
N TYR A 275 -2.11 -25.14 -4.51
CA TYR A 275 -0.78 -24.90 -5.05
C TYR A 275 -0.18 -23.66 -4.40
N GLY A 276 1.13 -23.68 -4.15
CA GLY A 276 1.85 -22.53 -3.59
C GLY A 276 3.12 -22.24 -4.36
N VAL A 277 3.37 -20.98 -4.70
CA VAL A 277 4.62 -20.54 -5.31
C VAL A 277 5.31 -19.54 -4.40
N LEU A 278 6.49 -19.91 -3.91
CA LEU A 278 7.38 -19.07 -3.14
C LEU A 278 8.47 -18.51 -4.07
N THR A 279 8.45 -17.19 -4.25
CA THR A 279 9.26 -16.48 -5.25
C THR A 279 10.68 -16.17 -4.77
N SER A 280 10.81 -15.30 -3.77
CA SER A 280 12.08 -14.97 -3.12
C SER A 280 11.86 -14.54 -1.67
N VAL A 281 12.91 -14.64 -0.85
CA VAL A 281 12.93 -14.17 0.53
C VAL A 281 14.13 -13.25 0.74
N GLY A 282 13.84 -11.99 1.04
CA GLY A 282 14.84 -10.96 1.32
C GLY A 282 14.40 -9.99 2.41
N PRO A 283 15.29 -9.08 2.85
CA PRO A 283 15.06 -8.17 3.96
C PRO A 283 14.02 -7.10 3.60
N GLN A 284 12.74 -7.43 3.76
CA GLN A 284 11.60 -6.56 3.47
C GLN A 284 10.76 -6.38 4.74
N HIS A 285 10.30 -5.15 5.00
CA HIS A 285 9.47 -4.81 6.17
C HIS A 285 10.09 -5.23 7.51
N LEU A 286 11.42 -5.14 7.64
CA LEU A 286 12.14 -5.54 8.85
C LEU A 286 11.70 -4.79 10.11
N GLU A 287 11.20 -3.56 9.99
CA GLU A 287 10.61 -2.84 11.14
C GLU A 287 9.46 -3.61 11.79
N THR A 288 8.66 -4.30 10.97
CA THR A 288 7.49 -5.06 11.44
C THR A 288 7.84 -6.52 11.71
N PHE A 289 8.64 -7.15 10.85
CA PHE A 289 9.08 -8.54 11.01
C PHE A 289 10.17 -8.73 12.07
N LYS A 290 10.91 -7.68 12.44
CA LYS A 290 12.06 -7.65 13.34
C LYS A 290 13.30 -8.39 12.83
N THR A 291 13.17 -9.59 12.25
CA THR A 291 14.30 -10.42 11.79
C THR A 291 14.03 -11.06 10.43
N ILE A 292 15.09 -11.41 9.69
CA ILE A 292 14.98 -12.14 8.42
C ILE A 292 14.38 -13.55 8.62
N ASP A 293 14.65 -14.20 9.75
CA ASP A 293 14.08 -15.51 10.08
C ASP A 293 12.56 -15.46 10.21
N ASN A 294 12.01 -14.38 10.77
CA ASN A 294 10.57 -14.18 10.81
C ASN A 294 10.00 -13.98 9.39
N VAL A 295 10.73 -13.32 8.49
CA VAL A 295 10.34 -13.21 7.07
C VAL A 295 10.32 -14.61 6.43
N LYS A 296 11.39 -15.40 6.60
CA LYS A 296 11.47 -16.79 6.10
C LYS A 296 10.25 -17.60 6.55
N GLN A 297 10.05 -17.69 7.87
CA GLN A 297 8.92 -18.42 8.46
C GLN A 297 7.59 -17.97 7.86
N THR A 298 7.35 -16.65 7.85
CA THR A 298 6.08 -16.10 7.34
C THR A 298 5.84 -16.45 5.87
N LYS A 299 6.87 -16.44 5.02
CA LYS A 299 6.68 -16.79 3.61
C LYS A 299 6.48 -18.29 3.41
N PHE A 300 7.09 -19.13 4.25
CA PHE A 300 6.88 -20.58 4.23
C PHE A 300 5.52 -21.02 4.75
N GLU A 301 4.81 -20.19 5.54
CA GLU A 301 3.41 -20.47 5.95
C GLU A 301 2.53 -20.88 4.77
N LEU A 302 2.73 -20.31 3.57
CA LEU A 302 1.98 -20.72 2.38
C LEU A 302 2.22 -22.20 2.03
N ILE A 303 3.48 -22.61 1.97
CA ILE A 303 3.85 -23.97 1.55
C ILE A 303 3.51 -24.98 2.65
N GLU A 304 3.68 -24.60 3.92
CA GLU A 304 3.33 -25.43 5.08
C GLU A 304 1.82 -25.58 5.26
N TYR A 305 1.02 -24.62 4.79
CA TYR A 305 -0.45 -24.70 4.82
C TYR A 305 -1.03 -25.67 3.79
N LEU A 306 -0.31 -25.93 2.68
CA LEU A 306 -0.85 -26.73 1.57
C LEU A 306 -1.29 -28.13 2.06
N PRO A 307 -2.38 -28.67 1.50
CA PRO A 307 -2.84 -30.02 1.84
C PRO A 307 -1.83 -31.10 1.39
N GLU A 308 -2.01 -32.33 1.86
CA GLU A 308 -1.12 -33.46 1.51
C GLU A 308 -1.08 -33.73 0.01
N ASP A 309 -2.18 -33.53 -0.72
CA ASP A 309 -2.27 -33.60 -2.18
C ASP A 309 -1.92 -32.28 -2.89
N GLY A 310 -1.48 -31.27 -2.14
CA GLY A 310 -1.02 -29.98 -2.65
C GLY A 310 0.41 -30.04 -3.17
N ILE A 311 0.80 -29.01 -3.94
CA ILE A 311 2.15 -28.88 -4.49
C ILE A 311 2.72 -27.47 -4.26
N GLY A 312 3.86 -27.41 -3.59
CA GLY A 312 4.65 -26.21 -3.40
C GLY A 312 5.78 -26.08 -4.43
N PHE A 313 6.07 -24.86 -4.87
CA PHE A 313 7.18 -24.52 -5.76
C PHE A 313 8.09 -23.51 -5.08
N ILE A 314 9.36 -23.84 -4.91
CA ILE A 314 10.33 -22.99 -4.20
C ILE A 314 11.56 -22.69 -5.07
N ASN A 315 12.09 -21.47 -4.96
CA ASN A 315 13.34 -21.09 -5.64
C ASN A 315 14.56 -21.57 -4.83
N ILE A 316 15.29 -22.56 -5.35
CA ILE A 316 16.43 -23.16 -4.62
C ILE A 316 17.71 -22.32 -4.67
N ASP A 317 17.78 -21.36 -5.61
CA ASP A 317 18.92 -20.44 -5.70
C ASP A 317 18.90 -19.40 -4.57
N ASP A 318 17.71 -19.06 -4.06
CA ASP A 318 17.55 -18.17 -2.92
C ASP A 318 18.03 -18.88 -1.64
N GLU A 319 19.11 -18.36 -1.06
CA GLU A 319 19.73 -18.93 0.15
C GLU A 319 18.79 -18.96 1.35
N ASN A 320 17.94 -17.95 1.52
CA ASN A 320 17.02 -17.91 2.65
C ASN A 320 15.91 -18.96 2.51
N ILE A 321 15.47 -19.23 1.27
CA ILE A 321 14.52 -20.29 0.97
C ILE A 321 15.16 -21.65 1.19
N ARG A 322 16.35 -21.87 0.61
CA ARG A 322 17.07 -23.14 0.72
C ARG A 322 17.39 -23.51 2.17
N ASP A 323 17.95 -22.57 2.94
CA ASP A 323 18.27 -22.76 4.36
C ASP A 323 17.04 -23.16 5.18
N TYR A 324 15.92 -22.46 5.01
CA TYR A 324 14.70 -22.80 5.74
C TYR A 324 14.14 -24.15 5.29
N TYR A 325 14.16 -24.44 3.98
CA TYR A 325 13.66 -25.69 3.45
C TYR A 325 14.44 -26.90 3.97
N GLU A 326 15.77 -26.82 4.03
CA GLU A 326 16.63 -27.91 4.49
C GLU A 326 16.59 -28.10 6.01
N ASN A 327 16.45 -27.01 6.78
CA ASN A 327 16.67 -27.04 8.24
C ASN A 327 15.38 -26.92 9.09
N LYS A 328 14.29 -26.37 8.56
CA LYS A 328 13.10 -25.98 9.35
C LYS A 328 11.76 -26.39 8.75
N PHE A 329 11.69 -26.69 7.46
CA PHE A 329 10.43 -26.98 6.79
C PHE A 329 9.70 -28.19 7.39
N SER A 330 8.42 -27.99 7.66
CA SER A 330 7.57 -28.99 8.33
C SER A 330 6.27 -29.32 7.58
N GLY A 331 6.16 -28.89 6.32
CA GLY A 331 4.97 -29.10 5.49
C GLY A 331 4.79 -30.55 5.04
N LYS A 332 3.54 -30.93 4.74
CA LYS A 332 3.17 -32.30 4.31
C LYS A 332 2.98 -32.45 2.80
N CYS A 333 2.92 -31.34 2.09
CA CYS A 333 2.71 -31.32 0.65
C CYS A 333 3.96 -31.76 -0.12
N THR A 334 3.79 -32.06 -1.40
CA THR A 334 4.93 -32.28 -2.29
C THR A 334 5.57 -30.94 -2.64
N VAL A 335 6.90 -30.84 -2.58
CA VAL A 335 7.62 -29.61 -2.93
C VAL A 335 8.53 -29.86 -4.14
N TYR A 336 8.39 -29.02 -5.17
CA TYR A 336 9.29 -28.98 -6.32
C TYR A 336 10.15 -27.72 -6.30
N THR A 337 11.39 -27.90 -6.70
CA THR A 337 12.39 -26.83 -6.75
C THR A 337 12.45 -26.22 -8.15
N TYR A 338 12.69 -24.92 -8.23
CA TYR A 338 13.06 -24.28 -9.48
C TYR A 338 14.27 -23.37 -9.30
N GLY A 339 14.99 -23.12 -10.38
CA GLY A 339 16.21 -22.31 -10.33
C GLY A 339 16.83 -22.08 -11.71
N ILE A 340 17.98 -21.42 -11.69
CA ILE A 340 18.85 -21.15 -12.83
C ILE A 340 20.26 -21.68 -12.51
N GLU A 341 20.78 -21.36 -11.33
CA GLU A 341 22.18 -21.60 -10.97
C GLU A 341 22.42 -23.01 -10.45
N ARG A 342 21.57 -23.47 -9.54
CA ARG A 342 21.66 -24.80 -8.91
C ARG A 342 20.81 -25.83 -9.65
N GLU A 343 21.13 -27.10 -9.40
CA GLU A 343 20.28 -28.21 -9.79
C GLU A 343 18.90 -28.09 -9.12
N ALA A 344 17.85 -28.25 -9.91
CA ALA A 344 16.47 -28.10 -9.49
C ALA A 344 15.56 -28.99 -10.35
N ASP A 345 14.38 -29.33 -9.84
CA ASP A 345 13.35 -30.08 -10.56
C ASP A 345 12.97 -29.40 -11.90
N TYR A 346 12.93 -28.07 -11.89
CA TYR A 346 12.73 -27.23 -13.06
C TYR A 346 13.83 -26.18 -13.15
N ARG A 347 14.73 -26.33 -14.12
CA ARG A 347 15.92 -25.47 -14.20
C ARG A 347 16.00 -24.74 -15.53
N ALA A 348 16.18 -23.42 -15.49
CA ALA A 348 16.53 -22.66 -16.69
C ALA A 348 18.04 -22.61 -16.92
N GLY A 349 18.45 -22.72 -18.18
CA GLY A 349 19.82 -22.60 -18.65
C GLY A 349 19.90 -21.90 -20.00
N ASP A 350 21.12 -21.69 -20.50
CA ASP A 350 21.39 -21.09 -21.82
C ASP A 350 20.63 -19.77 -22.06
N ILE A 351 20.62 -18.91 -21.05
CA ILE A 351 19.87 -17.65 -21.06
C ILE A 351 20.61 -16.63 -21.94
N VAL A 352 19.94 -16.17 -23.00
CA VAL A 352 20.45 -15.15 -23.92
C VAL A 352 19.45 -14.01 -23.99
N VAL A 353 19.91 -12.81 -23.65
CA VAL A 353 19.11 -11.57 -23.65
C VAL A 353 19.37 -10.79 -24.94
N SER A 354 18.31 -10.19 -25.48
CA SER A 354 18.36 -9.35 -26.67
C SER A 354 17.31 -8.25 -26.60
N GLU A 355 17.35 -7.28 -27.53
CA GLU A 355 16.31 -6.25 -27.67
C GLU A 355 14.90 -6.82 -27.94
N LYS A 356 14.81 -8.07 -28.43
CA LYS A 356 13.53 -8.74 -28.70
C LYS A 356 13.00 -9.50 -27.49
N GLY A 357 13.74 -9.51 -26.38
CA GLY A 357 13.46 -10.28 -25.17
C GLY A 357 14.52 -11.34 -24.90
N THR A 358 14.14 -12.37 -24.14
CA THR A 358 15.06 -13.40 -23.61
C THR A 358 14.71 -14.79 -24.16
N THR A 359 15.72 -15.54 -24.60
CA THR A 359 15.62 -16.97 -24.93
C THR A 359 16.34 -17.81 -23.90
N PHE A 360 15.79 -18.95 -23.53
CA PHE A 360 16.37 -19.83 -22.50
C PHE A 360 15.84 -21.26 -22.67
N ASN A 361 16.61 -22.24 -22.20
CA ASN A 361 16.21 -23.65 -22.13
C ASN A 361 15.67 -23.95 -20.74
N VAL A 362 14.63 -24.77 -20.64
CA VAL A 362 14.12 -25.29 -19.35
C VAL A 362 14.22 -26.80 -19.36
N THR A 363 14.97 -27.34 -18.40
CA THR A 363 15.01 -28.77 -18.09
C THR A 363 13.87 -29.10 -17.14
N PHE A 364 13.05 -30.08 -17.50
CA PHE A 364 11.92 -30.57 -16.73
C PHE A 364 12.34 -31.77 -15.89
N ARG A 365 11.54 -32.12 -14.88
CA ARG A 365 11.79 -33.24 -13.96
C ARG A 365 12.04 -34.60 -14.62
N ASN A 366 11.44 -34.83 -15.78
CA ASN A 366 11.62 -36.04 -16.57
C ASN A 366 12.92 -36.04 -17.42
N GLY A 367 13.76 -35.01 -17.27
CA GLY A 367 14.99 -34.81 -18.04
C GLY A 367 14.80 -34.21 -19.43
N SER A 368 13.56 -33.96 -19.87
CA SER A 368 13.31 -33.30 -21.15
C SER A 368 13.71 -31.83 -21.10
N VAL A 369 14.25 -31.33 -22.22
CA VAL A 369 14.72 -29.94 -22.35
C VAL A 369 13.91 -29.24 -23.43
N HIS A 370 13.39 -28.07 -23.10
CA HIS A 370 12.55 -27.30 -24.01
C HIS A 370 13.00 -25.84 -24.04
N GLN A 371 13.19 -25.31 -25.25
CA GLN A 371 13.52 -23.90 -25.45
C GLN A 371 12.27 -23.02 -25.36
N PHE A 372 12.37 -21.92 -24.63
CA PHE A 372 11.36 -20.88 -24.49
C PHE A 372 11.91 -19.53 -24.94
N GLN A 373 11.00 -18.65 -25.36
CA GLN A 373 11.29 -17.27 -25.72
C GLN A 373 10.24 -16.37 -25.08
N THR A 374 10.67 -15.33 -24.38
CA THR A 374 9.82 -14.32 -23.75
C THR A 374 10.24 -12.91 -24.19
N LYS A 375 9.31 -11.95 -24.14
CA LYS A 375 9.63 -10.52 -24.32
C LYS A 375 10.19 -9.89 -23.04
N LEU A 376 10.05 -10.58 -21.91
CA LEU A 376 10.50 -10.11 -20.61
C LEU A 376 12.03 -10.12 -20.55
N LEU A 377 12.58 -9.15 -19.81
CA LEU A 377 14.01 -9.01 -19.59
C LEU A 377 14.39 -9.34 -18.14
N GLY A 378 15.65 -9.74 -17.94
CA GLY A 378 16.25 -9.94 -16.64
C GLY A 378 15.96 -11.30 -16.00
N ARG A 379 16.92 -11.78 -15.20
CA ARG A 379 16.88 -13.13 -14.62
C ARG A 379 15.72 -13.33 -13.63
N HIS A 380 15.23 -12.29 -12.96
CA HIS A 380 14.07 -12.36 -12.06
C HIS A 380 12.79 -12.73 -12.83
N ASN A 381 12.59 -12.21 -14.04
CA ASN A 381 11.49 -12.61 -14.89
C ASN A 381 11.64 -14.06 -15.37
N ILE A 382 12.88 -14.55 -15.55
CA ILE A 382 13.13 -15.96 -15.84
C ILE A 382 12.76 -16.84 -14.64
N TYR A 383 13.17 -16.51 -13.41
CA TYR A 383 12.73 -17.24 -12.21
C TYR A 383 11.19 -17.31 -12.12
N ASN A 384 10.51 -16.17 -12.27
CA ASN A 384 9.05 -16.10 -12.25
C ASN A 384 8.40 -16.94 -13.36
N THR A 385 9.01 -16.94 -14.55
CA THR A 385 8.51 -17.71 -15.71
C THR A 385 8.74 -19.20 -15.52
N VAL A 386 9.90 -19.63 -15.02
CA VAL A 386 10.20 -21.05 -14.75
C VAL A 386 9.27 -21.60 -13.66
N ALA A 387 9.04 -20.85 -12.58
CA ALA A 387 8.06 -21.22 -11.56
C ALA A 387 6.65 -21.43 -12.16
N SER A 388 6.28 -20.58 -13.12
CA SER A 388 4.98 -20.66 -13.81
C SER A 388 4.90 -21.82 -14.80
N ILE A 389 6.00 -22.12 -15.51
CA ILE A 389 6.13 -23.28 -16.40
C ILE A 389 6.05 -24.56 -15.57
N ALA A 390 6.72 -24.61 -14.42
CA ALA A 390 6.71 -25.76 -13.52
C ALA A 390 5.27 -26.11 -13.11
N LEU A 391 4.51 -25.13 -12.59
CA LEU A 391 3.11 -25.37 -12.24
C LEU A 391 2.24 -25.70 -13.47
N GLY A 392 2.45 -25.04 -14.61
CA GLY A 392 1.74 -25.36 -15.85
C GLY A 392 1.96 -26.81 -16.30
N ASN A 393 3.19 -27.31 -16.17
CA ASN A 393 3.55 -28.69 -16.50
C ASN A 393 2.91 -29.69 -15.53
N GLU A 394 2.96 -29.44 -14.22
CA GLU A 394 2.33 -30.31 -13.21
C GLU A 394 0.79 -30.34 -13.34
N LEU A 395 0.20 -29.28 -13.91
CA LEU A 395 -1.22 -29.24 -14.28
C LEU A 395 -1.54 -29.86 -15.65
N GLY A 396 -0.54 -30.44 -16.32
CA GLY A 396 -0.70 -31.15 -17.60
C GLY A 396 -0.94 -30.24 -18.81
N ILE A 397 -0.50 -28.98 -18.76
CA ILE A 397 -0.55 -28.10 -19.93
C ILE A 397 0.54 -28.54 -20.93
N PRO A 398 0.20 -28.80 -22.21
CA PRO A 398 1.19 -29.14 -23.22
C PRO A 398 2.27 -28.06 -23.37
N VAL A 399 3.52 -28.47 -23.48
CA VAL A 399 4.70 -27.57 -23.62
C VAL A 399 4.52 -26.56 -24.74
N GLU A 400 3.96 -26.96 -25.88
CA GLU A 400 3.73 -26.05 -27.01
C GLU A 400 2.76 -24.91 -26.69
N LYS A 401 1.72 -25.17 -25.88
CA LYS A 401 0.84 -24.10 -25.38
C LYS A 401 1.59 -23.17 -24.43
N MET A 402 2.40 -23.72 -23.52
CA MET A 402 3.21 -22.91 -22.61
C MET A 402 4.20 -22.02 -23.36
N LYS A 403 4.85 -22.52 -24.43
CA LYS A 403 5.73 -21.71 -25.29
C LYS A 403 4.99 -20.53 -25.92
N VAL A 404 3.77 -20.77 -26.42
CA VAL A 404 2.92 -19.70 -26.98
C VAL A 404 2.57 -18.66 -25.92
N ALA A 405 2.19 -19.08 -24.71
CA ALA A 405 1.90 -18.18 -23.61
C ALA A 405 3.11 -17.31 -23.23
N VAL A 406 4.27 -17.95 -22.99
CA VAL A 406 5.52 -17.30 -22.58
C VAL A 406 5.97 -16.27 -23.63
N ARG A 407 5.81 -16.58 -24.93
CA ARG A 407 6.13 -15.64 -26.02
C ARG A 407 5.22 -14.42 -26.06
N LYS A 408 3.97 -14.57 -25.62
CA LYS A 408 2.96 -13.50 -25.60
C LYS A 408 2.95 -12.70 -24.29
N MET A 409 3.65 -13.16 -23.26
CA MET A 409 3.73 -12.45 -21.97
C MET A 409 4.14 -10.99 -22.18
N LYS A 410 3.43 -10.11 -21.48
CA LYS A 410 3.72 -8.69 -21.46
C LYS A 410 4.41 -8.35 -20.14
N PRO A 411 5.35 -7.40 -20.14
CA PRO A 411 5.88 -6.85 -18.90
C PRO A 411 4.74 -6.25 -18.08
N VAL A 412 4.86 -6.37 -16.76
CA VAL A 412 4.02 -5.60 -15.84
C VAL A 412 4.52 -4.16 -15.89
N THR A 413 3.61 -3.20 -15.94
CA THR A 413 3.96 -1.77 -16.01
C THR A 413 4.92 -1.40 -14.88
N HIS A 414 5.97 -0.64 -15.20
CA HIS A 414 7.03 -0.21 -14.26
C HIS A 414 7.84 -1.35 -13.62
N ARG A 415 7.94 -2.52 -14.28
CA ARG A 415 8.78 -3.65 -13.84
C ARG A 415 9.65 -4.18 -14.98
N LEU A 416 10.75 -3.47 -15.23
CA LEU A 416 11.66 -3.67 -16.37
C LEU A 416 10.93 -3.72 -17.72
N GLU A 417 10.02 -2.76 -17.91
CA GLU A 417 9.28 -2.60 -19.16
C GLU A 417 10.12 -1.85 -20.19
N LEU A 418 10.36 -2.48 -21.36
CA LEU A 418 10.98 -1.80 -22.49
C LEU A 418 9.98 -0.88 -23.21
N ARG A 419 10.28 0.41 -23.25
CA ARG A 419 9.48 1.44 -23.93
C ARG A 419 10.34 2.17 -24.95
N ARG A 420 10.03 2.00 -26.24
CA ARG A 420 10.67 2.79 -27.29
C ARG A 420 10.18 4.24 -27.23
N ASN A 421 11.10 5.18 -27.15
CA ASN A 421 10.81 6.61 -27.09
C ASN A 421 11.52 7.35 -28.23
N GLY A 422 10.95 7.25 -29.43
CA GLY A 422 11.57 7.80 -30.64
C GLY A 422 12.89 7.10 -30.96
N ASN A 423 14.01 7.79 -30.73
CA ASN A 423 15.34 7.34 -31.13
C ASN A 423 16.10 6.59 -30.03
N PHE A 424 15.57 6.48 -28.81
CA PHE A 424 16.19 5.74 -27.70
C PHE A 424 15.17 4.83 -27.01
N THR A 425 15.64 3.94 -26.15
CA THR A 425 14.80 2.97 -25.43
C THR A 425 14.87 3.21 -23.93
N ILE A 426 13.72 3.28 -23.28
CA ILE A 426 13.60 3.34 -21.82
C ILE A 426 13.38 1.93 -21.28
N ILE A 427 14.12 1.57 -20.24
CA ILE A 427 13.87 0.42 -19.39
C ILE A 427 13.22 0.97 -18.11
N ASP A 428 11.91 0.78 -17.97
CA ASP A 428 11.11 1.35 -16.89
C ASP A 428 10.98 0.34 -15.73
N ASP A 429 11.73 0.58 -14.65
CA ASP A 429 11.71 -0.17 -13.38
C ASP A 429 11.43 0.77 -12.19
N ALA A 430 10.48 1.68 -12.38
CA ALA A 430 10.22 2.77 -11.45
C ALA A 430 9.32 2.38 -10.24
N PHE A 431 8.81 1.14 -10.14
CA PHE A 431 7.77 0.82 -9.14
C PHE A 431 8.27 0.71 -7.70
N ASN A 432 9.26 -0.16 -7.44
CA ASN A 432 9.80 -0.36 -6.10
C ASN A 432 11.22 -0.91 -6.18
N SER A 433 12.15 -0.23 -5.54
CA SER A 433 13.57 -0.55 -5.57
C SER A 433 13.98 -1.42 -4.38
N ASN A 434 14.83 -2.42 -4.65
CA ASN A 434 15.41 -3.28 -3.62
C ASN A 434 16.78 -3.78 -4.10
N PRO A 435 17.72 -4.12 -3.19
CA PRO A 435 19.10 -4.38 -3.56
C PRO A 435 19.28 -5.46 -4.64
N VAL A 436 18.45 -6.52 -4.58
CA VAL A 436 18.51 -7.61 -5.56
C VAL A 436 17.93 -7.16 -6.90
N GLY A 437 16.75 -6.52 -6.88
CA GLY A 437 16.07 -6.01 -8.08
C GLY A 437 16.91 -4.98 -8.83
N SER A 438 17.42 -3.96 -8.13
CA SER A 438 18.20 -2.87 -8.73
C SER A 438 19.51 -3.36 -9.35
N LYS A 439 20.19 -4.31 -8.70
CA LYS A 439 21.37 -4.97 -9.27
C LYS A 439 21.03 -5.69 -10.58
N MET A 440 19.93 -6.44 -10.59
CA MET A 440 19.50 -7.17 -11.79
C MET A 440 19.04 -6.22 -12.91
N ALA A 441 18.47 -5.07 -12.57
CA ALA A 441 18.14 -4.02 -13.54
C ALA A 441 19.39 -3.45 -14.22
N LEU A 442 20.46 -3.22 -13.43
CA LEU A 442 21.78 -2.84 -13.98
C LEU A 442 22.38 -3.95 -14.85
N GLU A 443 22.27 -5.22 -14.47
CA GLU A 443 22.73 -6.34 -15.30
C GLU A 443 22.03 -6.35 -16.67
N VAL A 444 20.72 -6.08 -16.70
CA VAL A 444 19.96 -5.95 -17.96
C VAL A 444 20.48 -4.79 -18.78
N LEU A 445 20.68 -3.62 -18.18
CA LEU A 445 21.22 -2.44 -18.89
C LEU A 445 22.62 -2.73 -19.44
N GLY A 446 23.47 -3.40 -18.67
CA GLY A 446 24.83 -3.77 -19.05
C GLY A 446 24.91 -4.69 -20.28
N GLN A 447 23.84 -5.44 -20.57
CA GLN A 447 23.74 -6.34 -21.73
C GLN A 447 23.23 -5.64 -23.01
N MET A 448 22.84 -4.37 -22.94
CA MET A 448 22.30 -3.63 -24.08
C MET A 448 23.41 -3.10 -25.00
N ASN A 449 23.17 -3.17 -26.31
CA ASN A 449 24.10 -2.69 -27.33
C ASN A 449 23.82 -1.22 -27.67
N GLY A 450 24.42 -0.31 -26.90
CA GLY A 450 24.28 1.14 -27.10
C GLY A 450 24.83 1.90 -25.90
N LYS A 451 24.67 3.23 -25.92
CA LYS A 451 25.02 4.07 -24.76
C LYS A 451 24.02 3.82 -23.63
N ARG A 452 24.51 3.55 -22.42
CA ARG A 452 23.73 3.10 -21.26
C ARG A 452 23.66 4.20 -20.22
N ILE A 453 22.47 4.63 -19.85
CA ILE A 453 22.23 5.72 -18.92
C ILE A 453 21.37 5.19 -17.78
N VAL A 454 21.75 5.47 -16.54
CA VAL A 454 20.94 5.18 -15.35
C VAL A 454 20.37 6.49 -14.82
N LEU A 455 19.07 6.54 -14.57
CA LEU A 455 18.39 7.60 -13.85
C LEU A 455 17.79 6.99 -12.59
N THR A 456 18.27 7.40 -11.42
CA THR A 456 17.81 6.84 -10.14
C THR A 456 17.91 7.86 -9.01
N PRO A 457 16.93 7.88 -8.10
CA PRO A 457 17.05 8.55 -6.82
C PRO A 457 17.71 7.70 -5.73
N GLY A 458 18.12 6.47 -6.05
CA GLY A 458 18.54 5.48 -5.08
C GLY A 458 17.38 4.77 -4.39
N MET A 459 17.73 3.74 -3.61
CA MET A 459 16.80 2.98 -2.79
C MET A 459 16.39 3.76 -1.54
N VAL A 460 15.10 3.72 -1.21
CA VAL A 460 14.51 4.30 0.00
C VAL A 460 13.89 3.21 0.88
N ASP A 461 13.51 3.55 2.11
CA ASP A 461 12.83 2.66 3.07
C ASP A 461 13.61 1.38 3.46
N LEU A 462 14.96 1.45 3.46
CA LEU A 462 15.84 0.34 3.85
C LEU A 462 16.35 0.43 5.30
N GLY A 463 15.88 1.41 6.08
CA GLY A 463 16.29 1.63 7.46
C GLY A 463 17.79 1.92 7.61
N THR A 464 18.44 1.36 8.62
CA THR A 464 19.88 1.59 8.89
C THR A 464 20.81 1.06 7.82
N ALA A 465 20.36 0.10 6.99
CA ALA A 465 21.15 -0.46 5.89
C ALA A 465 21.11 0.38 4.61
N GLN A 466 20.27 1.42 4.55
CA GLN A 466 20.06 2.23 3.35
C GLN A 466 21.35 2.84 2.81
N TYR A 467 22.22 3.34 3.70
CA TYR A 467 23.47 3.96 3.31
C TYR A 467 24.38 2.98 2.57
N GLU A 468 24.70 1.86 3.23
CA GLU A 468 25.61 0.83 2.69
C GLU A 468 25.06 0.17 1.42
N LEU A 469 23.75 -0.06 1.34
CA LEU A 469 23.12 -0.66 0.16
C LEU A 469 23.12 0.27 -1.04
N ASN A 470 22.88 1.58 -0.84
CA ASN A 470 23.01 2.57 -1.91
C ASN A 470 24.47 2.77 -2.33
N LYS A 471 25.41 2.74 -1.37
CA LYS A 471 26.83 2.76 -1.68
C LYS A 471 27.24 1.56 -2.54
N ALA A 472 26.84 0.35 -2.15
CA ALA A 472 27.06 -0.86 -2.94
C ALA A 472 26.43 -0.76 -4.33
N PHE A 473 25.21 -0.20 -4.44
CA PHE A 473 24.54 0.03 -5.72
C PHE A 473 25.35 0.91 -6.68
N GLY A 474 25.96 1.99 -6.17
CA GLY A 474 26.88 2.82 -6.96
C GLY A 474 28.09 2.05 -7.50
N THR A 475 28.63 1.10 -6.74
CA THR A 475 29.77 0.29 -7.22
C THR A 475 29.42 -0.60 -8.41
N TYR A 476 28.18 -1.11 -8.47
CA TYR A 476 27.69 -1.96 -9.57
C TYR A 476 27.51 -1.22 -10.90
N MET A 477 27.49 0.12 -10.89
CA MET A 477 27.26 0.93 -12.08
C MET A 477 28.47 0.98 -13.03
N LYS A 478 29.68 0.70 -12.53
CA LYS A 478 30.93 0.86 -13.30
C LYS A 478 30.97 0.12 -14.63
N ASP A 479 30.53 -1.14 -14.64
CA ASP A 479 30.59 -1.99 -15.83
C ASP A 479 29.23 -2.05 -16.56
N THR A 480 28.19 -1.46 -15.98
CA THR A 480 26.80 -1.61 -16.44
C THR A 480 26.24 -0.36 -17.10
N CYS A 481 26.83 0.82 -16.89
CA CYS A 481 26.38 2.06 -17.51
C CYS A 481 27.52 3.00 -17.89
N ASP A 482 27.21 3.94 -18.79
CA ASP A 482 28.15 4.94 -19.31
C ASP A 482 27.91 6.32 -18.68
N HIS A 483 26.67 6.63 -18.27
CA HIS A 483 26.29 7.85 -17.54
C HIS A 483 25.32 7.56 -16.40
N VAL A 484 25.43 8.34 -15.32
CA VAL A 484 24.56 8.25 -14.15
C VAL A 484 23.91 9.60 -13.87
N ILE A 485 22.59 9.61 -13.76
CA ILE A 485 21.77 10.76 -13.39
C ILE A 485 21.11 10.45 -12.05
N LEU A 486 21.55 11.15 -11.01
CA LEU A 486 21.08 10.99 -9.64
C LEU A 486 20.04 12.05 -9.31
N VAL A 487 19.02 11.69 -8.54
CA VAL A 487 17.94 12.62 -8.14
C VAL A 487 17.92 12.77 -6.63
N GLY A 488 18.16 13.99 -6.15
CA GLY A 488 18.15 14.32 -4.72
C GLY A 488 19.54 14.25 -4.09
N LYS A 489 20.17 15.42 -3.93
CA LYS A 489 21.58 15.56 -3.51
C LYS A 489 21.97 14.81 -2.25
N LYS A 490 21.14 14.86 -1.20
CA LYS A 490 21.41 14.19 0.08
C LYS A 490 21.17 12.69 -0.01
N GLN A 491 20.06 12.29 -0.63
CA GLN A 491 19.65 10.89 -0.73
C GLN A 491 20.67 10.05 -1.51
N THR A 492 21.26 10.63 -2.57
CA THR A 492 22.19 9.93 -3.45
C THR A 492 23.67 10.13 -3.08
N GLU A 493 23.97 10.73 -1.93
CA GLU A 493 25.35 10.86 -1.41
C GLU A 493 26.07 9.51 -1.30
N PRO A 494 25.45 8.43 -0.75
CA PRO A 494 26.12 7.13 -0.66
C PRO A 494 26.43 6.53 -2.05
N ILE A 495 25.55 6.74 -3.04
CA ILE A 495 25.77 6.26 -4.42
C ILE A 495 26.98 6.96 -5.04
N GLN A 496 27.12 8.26 -4.81
CA GLN A 496 28.28 9.03 -5.27
C GLN A 496 29.58 8.52 -4.65
N GLU A 497 29.58 8.16 -3.37
CA GLU A 497 30.74 7.54 -2.73
C GLU A 497 31.08 6.19 -3.37
N GLY A 498 30.08 5.35 -3.64
CA GLY A 498 30.27 4.07 -4.32
C GLY A 498 30.85 4.23 -5.73
N LEU A 499 30.38 5.20 -6.49
CA LEU A 499 30.90 5.55 -7.82
C LEU A 499 32.36 6.02 -7.75
N LYS A 500 32.70 6.85 -6.77
CA LYS A 500 34.08 7.33 -6.55
C LYS A 500 35.03 6.20 -6.15
N GLU A 501 34.57 5.30 -5.28
CA GLU A 501 35.35 4.15 -4.80
C GLU A 501 35.82 3.25 -5.96
N VAL A 502 34.97 3.08 -6.98
CA VAL A 502 35.30 2.28 -8.17
C VAL A 502 35.97 3.10 -9.29
N GLY A 503 36.18 4.41 -9.09
CA GLY A 503 36.80 5.30 -10.07
C GLY A 503 35.91 5.59 -11.28
N PHE A 504 34.60 5.71 -11.09
CA PHE A 504 33.68 6.15 -12.15
C PHE A 504 33.97 7.62 -12.52
N PRO A 505 34.00 7.99 -13.81
CA PRO A 505 34.37 9.36 -14.21
C PRO A 505 33.36 10.40 -13.69
N GLU A 506 33.83 11.39 -12.93
CA GLU A 506 32.98 12.41 -12.31
C GLU A 506 32.22 13.24 -13.35
N GLU A 507 32.78 13.46 -14.54
CA GLU A 507 32.14 14.18 -15.63
C GLU A 507 30.93 13.44 -16.24
N ARG A 508 30.74 12.16 -15.90
CA ARG A 508 29.61 11.33 -16.36
C ARG A 508 28.55 11.11 -15.28
N VAL A 509 28.69 11.77 -14.13
CA VAL A 509 27.72 11.73 -13.04
C VAL A 509 27.07 13.11 -12.93
N THR A 510 25.75 13.16 -13.01
CA THR A 510 24.98 14.40 -12.81
C THR A 510 24.02 14.22 -11.65
N VAL A 511 23.95 15.21 -10.75
CA VAL A 511 23.03 15.22 -9.61
C VAL A 511 22.00 16.31 -9.84
N ALA A 512 20.74 15.92 -10.07
CA ALA A 512 19.60 16.80 -10.23
C ALA A 512 18.87 17.00 -8.89
N GLU A 513 18.23 18.16 -8.71
CA GLU A 513 17.43 18.45 -7.51
C GLU A 513 16.11 17.67 -7.50
N ASN A 514 15.50 17.49 -8.68
CA ASN A 514 14.21 16.84 -8.82
C ASN A 514 14.09 16.07 -10.14
N LEU A 515 13.05 15.26 -10.27
CA LEU A 515 12.80 14.42 -11.44
C LEU A 515 12.68 15.24 -12.74
N THR A 516 12.11 16.45 -12.69
CA THR A 516 11.94 17.29 -13.88
C THR A 516 13.29 17.70 -14.45
N GLU A 517 14.21 18.12 -13.57
CA GLU A 517 15.58 18.43 -13.96
C GLU A 517 16.33 17.19 -14.44
N ALA A 518 16.18 16.05 -13.76
CA ALA A 518 16.81 14.79 -14.15
C ALA A 518 16.39 14.35 -15.56
N PHE A 519 15.10 14.46 -15.90
CA PHE A 519 14.61 14.18 -17.25
C PHE A 519 15.17 15.16 -18.27
N LYS A 520 15.28 16.45 -17.93
CA LYS A 520 15.89 17.45 -18.81
C LYS A 520 17.35 17.10 -19.13
N VAL A 521 18.15 16.80 -18.12
CA VAL A 521 19.55 16.34 -18.27
C VAL A 521 19.60 15.08 -19.14
N MET A 522 18.72 14.11 -18.88
CA MET A 522 18.64 12.88 -19.67
C MET A 522 18.43 13.17 -21.16
N TYR A 523 17.52 14.08 -21.52
CA TYR A 523 17.29 14.46 -22.91
C TYR A 523 18.48 15.19 -23.55
N GLU A 524 19.35 15.84 -22.77
CA GLU A 524 20.56 16.51 -23.26
C GLU A 524 21.71 15.53 -23.52
N VAL A 525 21.81 14.44 -22.75
CA VAL A 525 22.91 13.45 -22.86
C VAL A 525 22.57 12.21 -23.69
N VAL A 526 21.28 11.96 -23.94
CA VAL A 526 20.79 10.77 -24.65
C VAL A 526 21.12 10.86 -26.14
N GLU A 527 21.70 9.79 -26.66
CA GLU A 527 22.05 9.66 -28.07
C GLU A 527 21.08 8.70 -28.78
N PRO A 528 20.92 8.80 -30.12
CA PRO A 528 20.18 7.80 -30.88
C PRO A 528 20.73 6.39 -30.65
N GLY A 529 19.85 5.44 -30.34
CA GLY A 529 20.19 4.06 -29.99
C GLY A 529 20.56 3.83 -28.52
N ALA A 530 20.52 4.86 -27.67
CA ALA A 530 20.81 4.72 -26.24
C ALA A 530 19.71 3.96 -25.49
N PHE A 531 20.08 3.42 -24.33
CA PHE A 531 19.22 2.76 -23.37
C PHE A 531 19.25 3.52 -22.05
N VAL A 532 18.07 3.90 -21.55
CA VAL A 532 17.90 4.65 -20.31
C VAL A 532 17.17 3.76 -19.31
N LEU A 533 17.83 3.34 -18.24
CA LEU A 533 17.20 2.68 -17.12
C LEU A 533 16.65 3.74 -16.16
N ILE A 534 15.34 3.76 -15.96
CA ILE A 534 14.69 4.51 -14.89
C ILE A 534 14.50 3.51 -13.74
N GLU A 535 15.30 3.65 -12.69
CA GLU A 535 15.32 2.75 -11.55
C GLU A 535 14.81 3.51 -10.33
N ASN A 536 13.73 3.01 -9.74
CA ASN A 536 12.97 3.65 -8.66
C ASN A 536 12.29 4.98 -9.04
N ASP A 537 11.07 5.19 -8.54
CA ASP A 537 10.41 6.49 -8.55
C ASP A 537 10.56 7.11 -7.16
N LEU A 538 10.92 8.39 -7.07
CA LEU A 538 10.82 9.12 -5.81
C LEU A 538 9.37 9.59 -5.67
N PRO A 539 8.61 9.12 -4.67
CA PRO A 539 7.42 9.85 -4.27
C PRO A 539 7.84 11.28 -3.93
N GLU A 540 7.09 12.28 -4.40
CA GLU A 540 7.31 13.71 -4.12
C GLU A 540 7.51 14.05 -2.61
N LEU A 541 7.20 13.12 -1.71
CA LEU A 541 7.40 13.25 -0.26
C LEU A 541 8.86 13.32 0.21
N PHE A 542 9.83 12.88 -0.59
CA PHE A 542 11.25 12.80 -0.17
C PHE A 542 12.16 13.80 -0.90
N ALA A 543 11.59 14.77 -1.61
CA ALA A 543 12.33 15.79 -2.37
C ALA A 543 12.76 17.01 -1.52
N GLU A 544 12.96 16.85 -0.20
CA GLU A 544 13.39 17.93 0.73
C GLU A 544 14.90 17.97 1.02
#